data_AF-A0A2N8TSZ5-F1
#
_entry.id   AF-A0A2N8TSZ5-F1
#
_cell.length_a   1.000
_cell.length_b   1.000
_cell.length_c   1.000
_cell.angle_alpha   90.00
_cell.angle_beta   90.00
_cell.angle_gamma   90.00
#
_symmetry.space_group_name_H-M   'P 1'
#
loop_
_entity.id
_entity.type
_entity.pdbx_description
1 polymer ?
#
loop_
_entity_poly.entity_id
_entity_poly.type
_entity_poly.pdbx_seq_one_letter_code
_entity_poly.pdbx_strand_id
1 'polypeptide(L)'
;MPFHQEQIMSAQPEHGWTAMPLPEIRTVDDLRSALSRYGFPGDRERFEEELAAAIGASPTNDLTGAAAVVRAYRHRVLIRNSPDIMAALEEARARGGGA
;
A
#
# COMPACT_ATOMS: atom_id res chain seq x y z
N MET A 1 -30.12 -43.80 -12.90
CA MET A 1 -30.12 -42.34 -12.77
C MET A 1 -28.98 -41.94 -11.84
N PRO A 2 -27.79 -41.57 -12.33
CA PRO A 2 -26.69 -41.16 -11.47
C PRO A 2 -26.79 -39.67 -11.14
N PHE A 3 -26.60 -39.36 -9.86
CA PHE A 3 -26.40 -38.02 -9.34
C PHE A 3 -25.04 -37.49 -9.80
N HIS A 4 -25.03 -36.55 -10.73
CA HIS A 4 -23.86 -35.71 -10.98
C HIS A 4 -24.15 -34.33 -10.37
N GLN A 5 -23.92 -34.24 -9.06
CA GLN A 5 -23.81 -32.95 -8.39
C GLN A 5 -22.39 -32.46 -8.71
N GLU A 6 -22.20 -31.85 -9.88
CA GLU A 6 -21.00 -31.08 -10.15
C GLU A 6 -21.01 -29.91 -9.17
N GLN A 7 -20.30 -30.09 -8.07
CA GLN A 7 -19.95 -29.01 -7.16
C GLN A 7 -19.15 -27.96 -7.95
N ILE A 8 -19.87 -26.94 -8.39
CA ILE A 8 -19.55 -25.52 -8.22
C ILE A 8 -18.09 -25.27 -7.80
N MET A 9 -17.17 -25.35 -8.75
CA MET A 9 -15.88 -24.67 -8.66
C MET A 9 -15.82 -23.66 -9.81
N SER A 10 -16.75 -22.71 -9.79
CA SER A 10 -16.44 -21.37 -10.29
C SER A 10 -15.31 -20.85 -9.41
N ALA A 11 -14.07 -21.03 -9.87
CA ALA A 11 -12.93 -20.30 -9.38
C ALA A 11 -13.38 -18.85 -9.25
N GLN A 12 -13.36 -18.35 -8.02
CA GLN A 12 -13.75 -16.99 -7.68
C GLN A 12 -13.03 -16.07 -8.66
N PRO A 13 -13.70 -15.03 -9.21
CA PRO A 13 -13.06 -14.17 -10.17
C PRO A 13 -11.75 -13.72 -9.54
N GLU A 14 -10.65 -14.05 -10.22
CA GLU A 14 -9.31 -13.57 -9.97
C GLU A 14 -9.48 -12.14 -9.50
N HIS A 15 -9.34 -11.91 -8.18
CA HIS A 15 -9.59 -10.60 -7.61
C HIS A 15 -8.60 -9.72 -8.32
N GLY A 16 -9.13 -8.96 -9.28
CA GLY A 16 -8.37 -8.07 -10.09
C GLY A 16 -7.75 -7.10 -9.13
N TRP A 17 -6.49 -7.35 -8.82
CA TRP A 17 -5.48 -6.32 -8.69
C TRP A 17 -5.37 -5.62 -10.06
N THR A 18 -6.50 -5.25 -10.67
CA THR A 18 -6.62 -4.34 -11.78
C THR A 18 -5.95 -3.10 -11.27
N ALA A 19 -4.72 -2.88 -11.72
CA ALA A 19 -3.79 -1.85 -11.30
C ALA A 19 -4.54 -0.68 -10.66
N MET A 20 -4.66 -0.70 -9.32
CA MET A 20 -5.38 0.36 -8.64
C MET A 20 -4.62 1.63 -8.99
N PRO A 21 -5.30 2.69 -9.48
CA PRO A 21 -4.62 3.89 -9.89
C PRO A 21 -3.74 4.36 -8.74
N LEU A 22 -2.49 4.68 -9.08
CA LEU A 22 -1.49 5.15 -8.13
C LEU A 22 -2.11 6.23 -7.23
N PRO A 23 -2.00 6.13 -5.90
CA PRO A 23 -2.53 7.17 -5.03
C PRO A 23 -1.79 8.49 -5.32
N GLU A 24 -2.54 9.51 -5.72
CA GLU A 24 -2.01 10.86 -5.87
C GLU A 24 -1.81 11.51 -4.49
N ILE A 25 -0.65 11.27 -3.88
CA ILE A 25 -0.34 11.82 -2.56
C ILE A 25 0.15 13.27 -2.71
N ARG A 26 -0.80 14.22 -2.61
CA ARG A 26 -0.55 15.67 -2.67
C ARG A 26 -0.60 16.32 -1.29
N THR A 27 -1.31 15.71 -0.34
CA THR A 27 -1.46 16.19 1.05
C THR A 27 -1.12 15.11 2.08
N VAL A 28 -1.02 15.50 3.35
CA VAL A 28 -0.89 14.55 4.48
C VAL A 28 -2.17 13.72 4.65
N ASP A 29 -3.33 14.28 4.32
CA ASP A 29 -4.60 13.55 4.37
C ASP A 29 -4.67 12.45 3.30
N ASP A 30 -4.19 12.75 2.08
CA ASP A 30 -4.02 11.74 1.02
C ASP A 30 -3.07 10.63 1.47
N LEU A 31 -1.99 10.98 2.17
CA LEU A 31 -1.05 10.00 2.71
C LEU A 31 -1.71 9.10 3.75
N ARG A 32 -2.52 9.65 4.66
CA ARG A 32 -3.29 8.86 5.66
C ARG A 32 -4.27 7.91 4.98
N SER A 33 -5.01 8.41 4.00
CA SER A 33 -5.93 7.61 3.20
C SER A 33 -5.19 6.50 2.45
N ALA A 34 -4.03 6.80 1.88
CA ALA A 34 -3.21 5.83 1.18
C ALA A 34 -2.61 4.78 2.13
N LEU A 35 -2.17 5.16 3.33
CA LEU A 35 -1.71 4.20 4.35
C LEU A 35 -2.84 3.31 4.85
N SER A 36 -4.06 3.84 4.97
CA SER A 36 -5.23 3.05 5.36
C SER A 36 -5.69 2.08 4.27
N ARG A 37 -5.52 2.43 2.99
CA ARG A 37 -6.02 1.65 1.85
C ARG A 37 -5.00 0.69 1.25
N TYR A 38 -3.72 1.09 1.24
CA TYR A 38 -2.62 0.38 0.60
C TYR A 38 -1.49 0.01 1.57
N GLY A 39 -1.49 0.56 2.79
CA GLY A 39 -0.54 0.19 3.85
C GLY A 39 -0.95 -1.08 4.57
N PHE A 40 -0.08 -1.58 5.45
CA PHE A 40 -0.48 -2.63 6.38
C PHE A 40 -1.36 -2.05 7.50
N PRO A 41 -2.24 -2.87 8.10
CA PRO A 41 -2.92 -2.49 9.33
C PRO A 41 -1.89 -2.01 10.36
N GLY A 42 -2.07 -0.79 10.87
CA GLY A 42 -1.15 -0.13 11.81
C GLY A 42 -0.12 0.83 11.19
N ASP A 43 0.12 0.83 9.87
CA ASP A 43 1.04 1.80 9.25
C ASP A 43 0.52 3.25 9.42
N ARG A 44 -0.81 3.45 9.43
CA ARG A 44 -1.42 4.76 9.68
C ARG A 44 -1.15 5.25 11.11
N GLU A 45 -1.38 4.41 12.11
CA GLU A 45 -1.16 4.76 13.52
C GLU A 45 0.31 5.05 13.79
N ARG A 46 1.20 4.19 13.29
CA ARG A 46 2.65 4.40 13.40
C ARG A 46 3.10 5.71 12.74
N PHE A 47 2.56 6.04 11.57
CA PHE A 47 2.84 7.32 10.92
C PHE A 47 2.42 8.51 11.77
N GLU A 48 1.23 8.47 12.38
CA GLU A 48 0.74 9.55 13.25
C GLU A 48 1.58 9.68 14.52
N GLU A 49 1.99 8.56 15.14
CA GLU A 49 2.87 8.55 16.31
C GLU A 49 4.24 9.18 15.99
N GLU A 50 4.86 8.78 14.87
CA GLU A 50 6.15 9.34 14.43
C GLU A 50 6.03 10.82 14.06
N LEU A 51 4.91 11.23 13.45
CA LEU A 51 4.65 12.62 13.12
C LEU A 51 4.45 13.47 14.39
N ALA A 52 3.67 12.98 15.36
CA ALA A 52 3.45 13.66 16.63
C ALA A 52 4.74 13.79 17.44
N ALA A 53 5.57 12.73 17.48
CA ALA A 53 6.87 12.77 18.12
C ALA A 53 7.81 13.78 17.45
N ALA A 54 7.84 13.80 16.11
CA ALA A 54 8.67 14.75 15.36
C ALA A 54 8.25 16.20 15.58
N ILE A 55 6.94 16.48 15.67
CA ILE A 55 6.42 17.82 15.98
C ILE A 55 6.72 18.19 17.45
N GLY A 56 6.53 17.25 18.38
CA GLY A 56 6.74 17.49 19.81
C GLY A 56 8.20 17.70 20.21
N ALA A 57 9.14 17.07 19.51
CA ALA A 57 10.58 17.26 19.72
C ALA A 57 11.13 18.54 19.04
N SER A 58 10.34 19.15 18.16
CA SER A 58 10.76 20.26 17.32
C SER A 58 10.52 21.62 17.98
N PRO A 59 11.41 22.61 17.79
CA PRO A 59 11.11 24.01 18.08
C PRO A 59 9.86 24.47 17.33
N THR A 60 9.11 25.41 17.90
CA THR A 60 7.81 25.88 17.36
C THR A 60 7.86 26.38 15.91
N ASN A 61 9.04 26.76 15.41
CA ASN A 61 9.24 27.26 14.04
C ASN A 61 10.04 26.29 13.14
N ASP A 62 10.32 25.06 13.58
CA ASP A 62 11.05 24.08 12.78
C ASP A 62 10.28 22.78 12.62
N LEU A 63 9.73 22.56 11.43
CA LEU A 63 8.98 21.36 11.07
C LEU A 63 9.77 20.45 10.11
N THR A 64 11.09 20.60 10.04
CA THR A 64 11.93 19.82 9.12
C THR A 64 11.83 18.31 9.41
N GLY A 65 11.81 17.92 10.69
CA GLY A 65 11.63 16.53 11.11
C GLY A 65 10.28 15.96 10.68
N ALA A 66 9.19 16.68 10.92
CA ALA A 66 7.85 16.28 10.48
C ALA A 66 7.77 16.13 8.95
N ALA A 67 8.37 17.07 8.19
CA ALA A 67 8.43 16.99 6.74
C ALA A 67 9.29 15.82 6.22
N ALA A 68 10.29 15.36 7.00
CA ALA A 68 11.07 14.17 6.67
C ALA A 68 10.23 12.89 6.84
N VAL A 69 9.46 12.79 7.94
CA VAL A 69 8.54 11.66 8.18
C VAL A 69 7.51 11.55 7.04
N VAL A 70 6.85 12.65 6.69
CA VAL A 70 5.89 12.69 5.57
C VAL A 70 6.51 12.24 4.25
N ARG A 71 7.73 12.71 3.94
CA ARG A 71 8.43 12.31 2.70
C ARG A 71 8.80 10.83 2.68
N ALA A 72 9.29 10.30 3.80
CA ALA A 72 9.65 8.89 3.92
C ALA A 72 8.43 7.98 3.70
N TYR A 73 7.30 8.29 4.33
CA TYR A 73 6.07 7.51 4.19
C TYR A 73 5.45 7.64 2.80
N ARG A 74 5.41 8.85 2.22
CA ARG A 74 4.99 9.06 0.82
C ARG A 74 5.83 8.23 -0.15
N HIS A 75 7.15 8.24 0.01
CA HIS A 75 8.05 7.45 -0.84
C HIS A 75 7.82 5.95 -0.68
N ARG A 76 7.62 5.46 0.56
CA ARG A 76 7.33 4.05 0.85
C ARG A 76 6.02 3.58 0.22
N VAL A 77 4.98 4.41 0.28
CA VAL A 77 3.68 4.11 -0.37
C VAL A 77 3.82 4.10 -1.89
N LEU A 78 4.53 5.07 -2.48
CA LEU A 78 4.73 5.15 -3.93
C LEU A 78 5.55 3.98 -4.47
N ILE A 79 6.64 3.57 -3.80
CA ILE A 79 7.44 2.40 -4.21
C ILE A 79 6.60 1.12 -4.19
N ARG A 80 5.85 0.88 -3.10
CA ARG A 80 5.04 -0.34 -2.95
C ARG A 80 3.90 -0.44 -3.93
N ASN A 81 3.31 0.70 -4.28
CA ASN A 81 2.18 0.76 -5.21
C ASN A 81 2.64 1.09 -6.63
N SER A 82 3.94 1.15 -6.89
CA SER A 82 4.47 1.45 -8.21
C SER A 82 4.05 0.36 -9.20
N PRO A 83 3.34 0.71 -10.29
CA PRO A 83 2.89 -0.25 -11.28
C PRO A 83 4.07 -0.98 -11.93
N ASP A 84 5.24 -0.35 -12.08
CA ASP A 84 6.46 -1.00 -12.57
C ASP A 84 6.99 -2.06 -11.61
N ILE A 85 6.97 -1.80 -10.29
CA ILE A 85 7.42 -2.78 -9.29
C ILE A 85 6.40 -3.90 -9.13
N MET A 86 5.11 -3.59 -9.19
CA MET A 86 4.05 -4.61 -9.21
C MET A 86 4.13 -5.47 -10.47
N ALA A 87 4.38 -4.88 -11.64
CA ALA A 87 4.58 -5.61 -12.88
C ALA A 87 5.83 -6.50 -12.83
N ALA A 88 6.95 -6.00 -12.31
CA ALA A 88 8.17 -6.79 -12.12
C ALA A 88 8.00 -7.93 -11.10
N LEU A 89 7.19 -7.71 -10.06
CA LEU A 89 6.87 -8.73 -9.05
C LEU A 89 5.95 -9.81 -9.62
N GLU A 90 4.94 -9.44 -10.41
CA GLU A 90 4.08 -10.37 -11.14
C GLU A 90 4.88 -11.16 -12.17
N GLU A 91 5.78 -10.51 -12.91
CA GLU A 91 6.67 -11.19 -13.85
C GLU A 91 7.60 -12.18 -13.12
N ALA A 92 8.16 -11.79 -11.98
CA ALA A 92 8.96 -12.68 -11.14
C ALA A 92 8.14 -13.86 -10.57
N ARG A 93 6.89 -13.63 -10.19
CA ARG A 93 5.96 -14.65 -9.69
C ARG A 93 5.55 -15.63 -10.80
N ALA A 94 5.23 -15.12 -11.98
CA ALA A 94 4.92 -15.92 -13.16
C ALA A 94 6.12 -16.76 -13.62
N ARG A 95 7.34 -16.24 -13.46
CA ARG A 95 8.59 -16.94 -13.79
C ARG A 95 9.00 -17.96 -12.72
N GLY A 96 8.55 -17.81 -11.47
CA GLY A 96 8.83 -18.72 -10.35
C GLY A 96 7.82 -19.85 -10.15
N GLY A 97 6.69 -19.84 -10.87
CA GLY A 97 5.64 -20.86 -10.79
C GLY A 97 5.83 -22.08 -11.71
N GLY A 98 6.99 -22.22 -12.36
CA GLY A 98 7.31 -23.34 -13.24
C GLY A 98 8.67 -23.95 -12.89
N ALA A 99 8.71 -24.74 -11.82
CA ALA A 99 9.79 -25.68 -11.51
C ALA A 99 9.23 -26.86 -10.73
#